data_AF-A0A9W6M5G3-F1
#
_entry.id   AF-A0A9W6M5G3-F1
#
_cell.length_a   1.000
_cell.length_b   1.000
_cell.length_c   1.000
_cell.angle_alpha   90.00
_cell.angle_beta   90.00
_cell.angle_gamma   90.00
#
_symmetry.space_group_name_H-M   'P 1'
#
loop_
_entity.id
_entity.type
_entity.pdbx_description
1 polymer ?
#
loop_
_entity_poly.entity_id
_entity_poly.type
_entity_poly.pdbx_seq_one_letter_code
_entity_poly.pdbx_strand_id
1 'polypeptide(L)'
;MSAPAGWYPDPQSGGAVRWWDGAQWTVHAPQATAPVASGGWVAPAPVRVDTNTVWIWLAIVASVLPLGGLFFIDWNGYMNTIMLPSATHNSGAFVSGIVQWQVRMLLISGLSWLWMGVFILFSWLDWRELRRRGVPLPFSWAWSFFALLGGGAAVYVIGRTVVLKRRTESGGWAPLWVWIGATVLSCVIVTVWMVSAFEAMMAHMMSIYS
;
A
#
# COMPACT_ATOMS: atom_id res chain seq x y z
N MET A 1 -58.62 -54.18 -9.01
CA MET A 1 -58.59 -52.88 -8.32
C MET A 1 -57.25 -52.23 -8.64
N SER A 2 -57.25 -51.12 -9.38
CA SER A 2 -56.03 -50.36 -9.67
C SER A 2 -55.63 -49.50 -8.47
N ALA A 3 -54.33 -49.24 -8.32
CA ALA A 3 -53.85 -48.33 -7.27
C ALA A 3 -54.44 -46.91 -7.51
N PRO A 4 -54.87 -46.21 -6.44
CA PRO A 4 -55.36 -44.84 -6.55
C PRO A 4 -54.26 -43.88 -7.04
N ALA A 5 -54.65 -42.73 -7.59
CA ALA A 5 -53.69 -41.73 -8.05
C ALA A 5 -52.82 -41.21 -6.90
N GLY A 6 -51.50 -41.15 -7.10
CA GLY A 6 -50.56 -40.80 -6.04
C GLY A 6 -49.09 -40.93 -6.44
N TRP A 7 -48.19 -40.57 -5.51
CA TRP A 7 -46.75 -40.73 -5.68
C TRP A 7 -46.31 -42.13 -5.26
N TYR A 8 -45.63 -42.82 -6.15
CA TYR A 8 -45.12 -44.17 -5.90
C TYR A 8 -43.65 -44.27 -6.35
N PRO A 9 -42.86 -45.20 -5.78
CA PRO A 9 -41.48 -45.44 -6.22
C PRO A 9 -41.43 -45.79 -7.70
N ASP A 10 -40.53 -45.15 -8.46
CA ASP A 10 -40.39 -45.38 -9.89
C ASP A 10 -39.70 -46.74 -10.15
N PRO A 11 -40.36 -47.70 -10.83
CA PRO A 11 -39.76 -48.99 -11.14
C PRO A 11 -38.62 -48.92 -12.17
N GLN A 12 -38.48 -47.82 -12.91
CA GLN A 12 -37.44 -47.64 -13.94
C GLN A 12 -36.18 -46.96 -13.40
N SER A 13 -36.29 -46.19 -12.32
CA SER A 13 -35.18 -45.48 -11.69
C SER A 13 -35.21 -45.70 -10.18
N GLY A 14 -34.53 -46.75 -9.72
CA GLY A 14 -34.47 -47.12 -8.31
C GLY A 14 -34.00 -45.95 -7.45
N GLY A 15 -34.93 -45.37 -6.68
CA GLY A 15 -34.68 -44.24 -5.77
C GLY A 15 -35.45 -42.96 -6.09
N ALA A 16 -36.07 -42.84 -7.26
CA ALA A 16 -36.97 -41.74 -7.58
C ALA A 16 -38.43 -42.11 -7.27
N VAL A 17 -39.28 -41.09 -7.05
CA VAL A 17 -40.74 -41.26 -7.03
C VAL A 17 -41.33 -40.68 -8.31
N ARG A 18 -42.42 -41.27 -8.80
CA ARG A 18 -43.14 -40.84 -10.01
C ARG A 18 -44.64 -40.81 -9.73
N TRP A 19 -45.36 -39.92 -10.39
CA TRP A 19 -46.80 -39.78 -10.19
C TRP A 19 -47.59 -40.78 -11.05
N TRP A 20 -48.47 -41.55 -10.39
CA TRP A 20 -49.46 -42.44 -11.00
C TRP A 20 -50.82 -41.74 -11.05
N ASP A 21 -51.48 -41.70 -12.21
CA ASP A 21 -52.77 -41.02 -12.39
C ASP A 21 -53.99 -41.94 -12.16
N GLY A 22 -53.78 -43.21 -11.81
CA GLY A 22 -54.84 -44.20 -11.66
C GLY A 22 -54.94 -45.19 -12.84
N ALA A 23 -54.34 -44.86 -13.99
CA ALA A 23 -54.31 -45.70 -15.19
C ALA A 23 -52.90 -45.90 -15.77
N GLN A 24 -52.01 -44.89 -15.66
CA GLN A 24 -50.65 -44.91 -16.18
C GLN A 24 -49.68 -44.02 -15.36
N TRP A 25 -48.38 -44.24 -15.58
CA TRP A 25 -47.31 -43.42 -14.99
C TRP A 25 -47.11 -42.13 -15.78
N THR A 26 -47.34 -40.98 -15.16
CA THR A 26 -47.18 -39.67 -15.80
C THR A 26 -45.72 -39.22 -15.86
N VAL A 27 -45.39 -38.23 -16.68
CA VAL A 27 -44.01 -37.68 -16.81
C VAL A 27 -43.62 -36.82 -15.60
N HIS A 28 -44.52 -36.61 -14.65
CA HIS A 28 -44.24 -35.85 -13.43
C HIS A 28 -43.37 -36.69 -12.48
N ALA A 29 -42.05 -36.49 -12.58
CA ALA A 29 -41.13 -36.73 -11.47
C ALA A 29 -41.06 -35.45 -10.61
N PRO A 30 -40.77 -35.54 -9.30
CA PRO A 30 -40.37 -34.37 -8.56
C PRO A 30 -39.19 -33.76 -9.30
N GLN A 31 -39.35 -32.52 -9.74
CA GLN A 31 -38.22 -31.75 -10.23
C GLN A 31 -37.22 -31.76 -9.08
N ALA A 32 -36.08 -32.44 -9.26
CA ALA A 32 -35.03 -32.42 -8.27
C ALA A 32 -34.71 -30.95 -8.04
N THR A 33 -35.18 -30.38 -6.94
CA THR A 33 -34.65 -29.13 -6.43
C THR A 33 -33.19 -29.43 -6.19
N ALA A 34 -32.36 -29.07 -7.17
CA ALA A 34 -30.93 -28.99 -6.95
C ALA A 34 -30.78 -28.26 -5.61
N PRO A 35 -30.05 -28.83 -4.63
CA PRO A 35 -29.85 -28.15 -3.37
C PRO A 35 -29.38 -26.74 -3.73
N VAL A 36 -30.19 -25.74 -3.37
CA VAL A 36 -29.77 -24.34 -3.50
C VAL A 36 -28.46 -24.31 -2.76
N ALA A 37 -27.36 -24.19 -3.49
CA ALA A 37 -26.07 -24.06 -2.87
C ALA A 37 -26.14 -22.79 -2.02
N SER A 38 -26.38 -22.94 -0.73
CA SER A 38 -26.27 -21.88 0.28
C SER A 38 -24.81 -21.45 0.47
N GLY A 39 -23.97 -21.71 -0.53
CA GLY A 39 -22.55 -21.37 -0.62
C GLY A 39 -22.28 -20.20 -1.56
N GLY A 40 -23.29 -19.37 -1.86
CA GLY A 40 -22.99 -18.01 -2.30
C GLY A 40 -22.20 -17.35 -1.18
N TRP A 41 -20.97 -16.91 -1.45
CA TRP A 41 -20.21 -16.07 -0.53
C TRP A 41 -21.02 -14.79 -0.28
N VAL A 42 -21.87 -14.80 0.74
CA VAL A 42 -22.51 -13.59 1.25
C VAL A 42 -21.38 -12.76 1.83
N ALA A 43 -21.01 -11.68 1.13
CA ALA A 43 -20.03 -10.75 1.65
C ALA A 43 -20.51 -10.27 3.03
N PRO A 44 -19.68 -10.37 4.10
CA PRO A 44 -20.06 -9.86 5.41
C PRO A 44 -20.54 -8.42 5.28
N ALA A 45 -21.64 -8.10 5.95
CA ALA A 45 -22.15 -6.73 5.98
C ALA A 45 -21.03 -5.78 6.46
N PRO A 46 -20.92 -4.56 5.89
CA PRO A 46 -19.96 -3.57 6.36
C PRO A 46 -20.12 -3.33 7.86
N VAL A 47 -19.01 -3.27 8.59
CA VAL A 47 -19.02 -3.05 10.04
C VAL A 47 -18.86 -1.55 10.32
N ARG A 48 -19.68 -1.02 11.24
CA ARG A 48 -19.55 0.36 11.71
C ARG A 48 -18.48 0.47 12.79
N VAL A 49 -17.27 0.83 12.40
CA VAL A 49 -16.10 1.02 13.28
C VAL A 49 -15.34 2.28 12.92
N ASP A 50 -14.66 2.89 13.89
CA ASP A 50 -13.76 4.02 13.60
C ASP A 50 -12.47 3.51 12.93
N THR A 51 -12.26 3.95 11.69
CA THR A 51 -11.12 3.57 10.85
C THR A 51 -9.98 4.57 10.90
N ASN A 52 -10.15 5.69 11.61
CA ASN A 52 -9.13 6.71 11.76
C ASN A 52 -8.20 6.36 12.93
N THR A 53 -6.97 5.98 12.61
CA THR A 53 -5.95 5.66 13.61
C THR A 53 -4.88 6.75 13.61
N VAL A 54 -4.29 7.04 14.77
CA VAL A 54 -3.12 7.94 14.83
C VAL A 54 -1.93 7.37 14.03
N TRP A 55 -1.82 6.04 13.98
CA TRP A 55 -0.72 5.33 13.34
C TRP A 55 -0.65 5.55 11.83
N ILE A 56 -1.79 5.66 11.13
CA ILE A 56 -1.75 5.98 9.71
C ILE A 56 -1.22 7.40 9.46
N TRP A 57 -1.56 8.38 10.30
CA TRP A 57 -1.04 9.74 10.16
C TRP A 57 0.47 9.79 10.39
N LEU A 58 0.96 9.06 11.40
CA LEU A 58 2.40 8.93 11.63
C LEU A 58 3.11 8.21 10.49
N ALA A 59 2.49 7.18 9.89
CA ALA A 59 3.01 6.53 8.69
C ALA A 59 3.10 7.51 7.50
N ILE A 60 2.07 8.34 7.28
CA ILE A 60 2.09 9.35 6.21
C ILE A 60 3.27 10.30 6.40
N VAL A 61 3.46 10.84 7.60
CA VAL A 61 4.59 11.71 7.92
C VAL A 61 5.92 10.97 7.71
N ALA A 62 6.06 9.75 8.23
CA ALA A 62 7.27 8.95 8.05
C ALA A 62 7.59 8.67 6.57
N SER A 63 6.57 8.55 5.71
CA SER A 63 6.77 8.30 4.27
C SER A 63 7.34 9.49 3.50
N VAL A 64 7.11 10.72 3.95
CA VAL A 64 7.62 11.93 3.28
C VAL A 64 8.95 12.42 3.84
N LEU A 65 9.31 12.03 5.06
CA LEU A 65 10.55 12.45 5.71
C LEU A 65 11.85 12.08 4.96
N PRO A 66 11.96 10.95 4.25
CA PRO A 66 13.11 10.68 3.38
C PRO A 66 13.36 11.77 2.33
N LEU A 67 12.31 12.43 1.82
CA LEU A 67 12.44 13.56 0.88
C LEU A 67 13.08 14.78 1.56
N GLY A 68 12.83 14.96 2.86
CA GLY A 68 13.49 15.97 3.68
C GLY A 68 15.01 15.77 3.79
N GLY A 69 15.49 14.53 3.66
CA GLY A 69 16.93 14.23 3.63
C GLY A 69 17.67 14.91 2.48
N LEU A 70 16.99 15.19 1.37
CA LEU A 70 17.58 15.84 0.19
C LEU A 70 18.08 17.25 0.49
N PHE A 71 17.42 17.98 1.40
CA PHE A 71 17.82 19.33 1.81
C PHE A 71 19.16 19.38 2.55
N PHE A 72 19.60 18.24 3.09
CA PHE A 72 20.87 18.13 3.79
C PHE A 72 22.04 17.78 2.86
N ILE A 73 21.79 17.60 1.56
CA ILE A 73 22.83 17.35 0.56
C ILE A 73 23.65 18.63 0.36
N ASP A 74 24.96 18.49 0.50
CA ASP A 74 25.92 19.59 0.32
C ASP A 74 26.52 19.56 -1.07
N TRP A 75 25.81 20.21 -1.98
CA TRP A 75 26.23 20.38 -3.37
C TRP A 75 27.48 21.27 -3.50
N ASN A 76 27.62 22.29 -2.66
CA ASN A 76 28.76 23.20 -2.70
C ASN A 76 30.05 22.49 -2.26
N GLY A 77 30.00 21.73 -1.16
CA GLY A 77 31.13 20.91 -0.70
C GLY A 77 31.55 19.85 -1.72
N TYR A 78 30.59 19.25 -2.43
CA TYR A 78 30.86 18.33 -3.53
C TYR A 78 31.63 19.01 -4.67
N MET A 79 31.14 20.16 -5.14
CA MET A 79 31.78 20.87 -6.25
C MET A 79 33.16 21.39 -5.88
N ASN A 80 33.35 21.91 -4.67
CA ASN A 80 34.67 22.30 -4.17
C ASN A 80 35.66 21.14 -4.19
N THR A 81 35.23 19.96 -3.76
CA THR A 81 36.06 18.75 -3.75
C THR A 81 36.48 18.32 -5.15
N ILE A 82 35.60 18.47 -6.15
CA ILE A 82 35.88 18.06 -7.53
C ILE A 82 36.70 19.12 -8.29
N MET A 83 36.44 20.40 -8.03
CA MET A 83 37.02 21.48 -8.84
C MET A 83 38.34 22.03 -8.30
N LEU A 84 38.45 22.29 -6.98
CA LEU A 84 39.67 22.91 -6.41
C LEU A 84 40.92 22.02 -6.56
N PRO A 85 40.90 20.74 -6.13
CA PRO A 85 42.08 19.88 -6.23
C PRO A 85 42.51 19.55 -7.66
N SER A 86 41.57 19.59 -8.61
CA SER A 86 41.83 19.43 -10.04
C SER A 86 42.62 20.61 -10.60
N ALA A 87 42.40 21.83 -10.08
CA ALA A 87 43.20 23.01 -10.41
C ALA A 87 44.59 22.96 -9.77
N THR A 88 44.71 22.45 -8.54
CA THR A 88 45.96 22.46 -7.77
C THR A 88 46.79 21.15 -7.83
N HIS A 89 46.35 20.14 -8.59
CA HIS A 89 46.96 18.79 -8.67
C HIS A 89 47.21 18.11 -7.30
N ASN A 90 46.38 18.40 -6.29
CA ASN A 90 46.54 17.86 -4.93
C ASN A 90 45.65 16.63 -4.72
N SER A 91 46.18 15.44 -5.04
CA SER A 91 45.45 14.17 -4.95
C SER A 91 45.04 13.79 -3.52
N GLY A 92 45.80 14.19 -2.50
CA GLY A 92 45.46 13.92 -1.09
C GLY A 92 44.21 14.69 -0.62
N ALA A 93 44.14 15.98 -0.95
CA ALA A 93 42.98 16.81 -0.63
C ALA A 93 41.70 16.29 -1.32
N PHE A 94 41.82 15.91 -2.61
CA PHE A 94 40.73 15.31 -3.37
C PHE A 94 40.14 14.06 -2.70
N VAL A 95 40.99 13.09 -2.34
CA VAL A 95 40.55 11.84 -1.71
C VAL A 95 39.85 12.12 -0.39
N SER A 96 40.44 12.98 0.46
CA SER A 96 39.84 13.30 1.77
C SER A 96 38.47 13.97 1.65
N GLY A 97 38.29 14.89 0.70
CA GLY A 97 37.01 15.56 0.46
C GLY A 97 35.93 14.61 -0.04
N ILE A 98 36.28 13.70 -0.97
CA ILE A 98 35.32 12.70 -1.47
C ILE A 98 34.89 11.76 -0.36
N VAL A 99 35.84 11.26 0.44
CA VAL A 99 35.54 10.37 1.57
C VAL A 99 34.60 11.07 2.57
N GLN A 100 34.88 12.33 2.93
CA GLN A 100 34.04 13.09 3.83
C GLN A 100 32.62 13.29 3.28
N TRP A 101 32.49 13.67 2.00
CA TRP A 101 31.20 13.83 1.36
C TRP A 101 30.43 12.51 1.28
N GLN A 102 31.11 11.42 0.93
CA GLN A 102 30.53 10.09 0.85
C GLN A 102 30.01 9.60 2.20
N VAL A 103 30.77 9.80 3.29
CA VAL A 103 30.34 9.47 4.65
C VAL A 103 29.07 10.26 5.01
N ARG A 104 29.02 11.56 4.70
CA ARG A 104 27.82 12.38 4.93
C ARG A 104 26.62 11.87 4.13
N MET A 105 26.80 11.51 2.86
CA MET A 105 25.73 10.92 2.04
C MET A 105 25.24 9.58 2.59
N LEU A 106 26.14 8.74 3.12
CA LEU A 106 25.78 7.49 3.77
C LEU A 106 24.97 7.72 5.06
N LEU A 107 25.31 8.74 5.86
CA LEU A 107 24.53 9.11 7.04
C LEU A 107 23.12 9.58 6.69
N ILE A 108 22.99 10.47 5.68
CA ILE A 108 21.69 10.94 5.18
C ILE A 108 20.88 9.76 4.64
N SER A 109 21.50 8.89 3.84
CA SER A 109 20.87 7.69 3.29
C SER A 109 20.41 6.74 4.40
N GLY A 110 21.26 6.50 5.40
CA GLY A 110 20.95 5.68 6.57
C GLY A 110 19.75 6.22 7.34
N LEU A 111 19.67 7.54 7.54
CA LEU A 111 18.50 8.19 8.15
C LEU A 111 17.23 7.97 7.32
N SER A 112 17.30 8.04 5.99
CA SER A 112 16.19 7.71 5.10
C SER A 112 15.73 6.25 5.25
N TRP A 113 16.66 5.30 5.39
CA TRP A 113 16.35 3.90 5.67
C TRP A 113 15.66 3.71 7.03
N LEU A 114 16.10 4.46 8.06
CA LEU A 114 15.44 4.45 9.37
C LEU A 114 13.99 4.91 9.28
N TRP A 115 13.72 6.00 8.54
CA TRP A 115 12.35 6.47 8.32
C TRP A 115 11.48 5.44 7.58
N MET A 116 12.06 4.68 6.66
CA MET A 116 11.35 3.56 6.01
C MET A 116 10.98 2.45 7.00
N GLY A 117 11.89 2.11 7.90
CA GLY A 117 11.61 1.15 8.99
C GLY A 117 10.51 1.65 9.92
N VAL A 118 10.53 2.95 10.26
CA VAL A 118 9.48 3.61 11.05
C VAL A 118 8.13 3.59 10.33
N PHE A 119 8.09 3.81 9.02
CA PHE A 119 6.88 3.68 8.22
C PHE A 119 6.28 2.27 8.29
N ILE A 120 7.13 1.23 8.15
CA ILE A 120 6.70 -0.17 8.26
C ILE A 120 6.17 -0.46 9.66
N LEU A 121 6.85 0.02 10.70
CA LEU A 121 6.42 -0.11 12.09
C LEU A 121 5.03 0.54 12.32
N PHE A 122 4.82 1.76 11.83
CA PHE A 122 3.53 2.44 11.95
C PHE A 122 2.43 1.75 11.14
N SER A 123 2.76 1.19 9.98
CA SER A 123 1.83 0.37 9.19
C SER A 123 1.41 -0.91 9.94
N TRP A 124 2.34 -1.54 10.66
CA TRP A 124 2.02 -2.67 11.54
C TRP A 124 1.13 -2.25 12.72
N LEU A 125 1.41 -1.10 13.35
CA LEU A 125 0.60 -0.57 14.45
C LEU A 125 -0.82 -0.19 14.01
N ASP A 126 -0.98 0.44 12.83
CA ASP A 126 -2.30 0.72 12.22
C ASP A 126 -3.06 -0.58 11.99
N TRP A 127 -2.44 -1.57 11.34
CA TRP A 127 -3.05 -2.88 11.10
C TRP A 127 -3.51 -3.56 12.40
N ARG A 128 -2.66 -3.54 13.43
CA ARG A 128 -2.98 -4.12 14.74
C ARG A 128 -4.14 -3.40 15.40
N GLU A 129 -4.18 -2.08 15.29
CA GLU A 129 -5.24 -1.24 15.86
C GLU A 129 -6.57 -1.44 15.14
N LEU A 130 -6.59 -1.48 13.81
CA LEU A 130 -7.78 -1.80 13.03
C LEU A 130 -8.36 -3.17 13.40
N ARG A 131 -7.49 -4.17 13.62
CA ARG A 131 -7.91 -5.50 14.05
C ARG A 131 -8.51 -5.48 15.47
N ARG A 132 -7.94 -4.69 16.39
CA ARG A 132 -8.49 -4.51 17.75
C ARG A 132 -9.86 -3.85 17.74
N ARG A 133 -10.08 -2.91 16.82
CA ARG A 133 -11.36 -2.21 16.66
C ARG A 133 -12.44 -3.07 15.99
N GLY A 134 -12.13 -4.28 15.54
CA GLY A 134 -13.09 -5.21 14.95
C GLY A 134 -13.25 -5.10 13.44
N VAL A 135 -12.29 -4.48 12.72
CA VAL A 135 -12.29 -4.51 11.25
C VAL A 135 -12.08 -5.96 10.78
N PRO A 136 -12.99 -6.54 9.97
CA PRO A 136 -12.84 -7.90 9.47
C PRO A 136 -11.78 -7.95 8.37
N LEU A 137 -10.72 -8.74 8.60
CA LEU A 137 -9.61 -8.98 7.66
C LEU A 137 -8.99 -7.68 7.08
N PRO A 138 -8.36 -6.84 7.93
CA PRO A 138 -7.69 -5.64 7.45
C PRO A 138 -6.55 -5.98 6.48
N PHE A 139 -6.23 -5.04 5.58
CA PHE A 139 -5.16 -5.20 4.61
C PHE A 139 -3.82 -5.50 5.30
N SER A 140 -3.10 -6.53 4.83
CA SER A 140 -1.89 -6.99 5.50
C SER A 140 -0.80 -5.92 5.52
N TRP A 141 -0.21 -5.68 6.70
CA TRP A 141 0.90 -4.74 6.89
C TRP A 141 2.16 -5.16 6.12
N ALA A 142 2.32 -6.43 5.76
CA ALA A 142 3.50 -6.93 5.04
C ALA A 142 3.68 -6.24 3.67
N TRP A 143 2.60 -5.72 3.07
CA TRP A 143 2.69 -4.95 1.84
C TRP A 143 3.40 -3.59 2.01
N SER A 144 3.61 -3.11 3.24
CA SER A 144 4.43 -1.92 3.50
C SER A 144 5.92 -2.13 3.21
N PHE A 145 6.41 -3.38 3.13
CA PHE A 145 7.81 -3.66 2.76
C PHE A 145 8.18 -3.17 1.36
N PHE A 146 7.21 -2.97 0.47
CA PHE A 146 7.47 -2.36 -0.83
C PHE A 146 8.00 -0.92 -0.72
N ALA A 147 7.85 -0.26 0.43
CA ALA A 147 8.51 1.02 0.69
C ALA A 147 10.03 0.93 0.44
N LEU A 148 10.66 -0.22 0.77
CA LEU A 148 12.08 -0.48 0.56
C LEU A 148 12.48 -0.54 -0.94
N LEU A 149 11.51 -0.69 -1.85
CA LEU A 149 11.73 -0.83 -3.30
C LEU A 149 11.50 0.48 -4.08
N GLY A 150 11.54 1.64 -3.41
CA GLY A 150 11.59 2.95 -4.08
C GLY A 150 10.23 3.57 -4.46
N GLY A 151 9.10 2.99 -4.08
CA GLY A 151 7.78 3.57 -4.34
C GLY A 151 6.59 2.93 -3.60
N GLY A 152 6.84 1.95 -2.74
CA GLY A 152 5.79 1.08 -2.23
C GLY A 152 5.08 1.49 -0.95
N ALA A 153 5.38 2.68 -0.39
CA ALA A 153 4.54 3.24 0.67
C ALA A 153 3.08 3.39 0.20
N ALA A 154 2.89 3.66 -1.10
CA ALA A 154 1.61 3.73 -1.76
C ALA A 154 0.78 2.44 -1.60
N VAL A 155 1.42 1.26 -1.67
CA VAL A 155 0.72 -0.03 -1.68
C VAL A 155 -0.09 -0.21 -0.40
N TYR A 156 0.51 0.10 0.75
CA TYR A 156 -0.19 -0.01 2.02
C TYR A 156 -1.30 1.04 2.18
N VAL A 157 -1.02 2.31 1.88
CA VAL A 157 -1.99 3.41 2.03
C VAL A 157 -3.19 3.25 1.09
N ILE A 158 -2.96 2.80 -0.15
CA ILE A 158 -4.02 2.52 -1.13
C ILE A 158 -4.76 1.25 -0.74
N GLY A 159 -4.03 0.16 -0.45
CA GLY A 159 -4.59 -1.14 -0.10
C GLY A 159 -5.51 -1.09 1.12
N ARG A 160 -5.08 -0.42 2.20
CA ARG A 160 -5.93 -0.21 3.40
C ARG A 160 -7.20 0.54 3.04
N THR A 161 -7.11 1.59 2.24
CA THR A 161 -8.25 2.46 1.92
C THR A 161 -9.32 1.70 1.12
N VAL A 162 -8.89 0.90 0.14
CA VAL A 162 -9.79 0.06 -0.67
C VAL A 162 -10.46 -1.01 0.19
N VAL A 163 -9.70 -1.68 1.07
CA VAL A 163 -10.26 -2.71 1.95
C VAL A 163 -11.24 -2.09 2.94
N LEU A 164 -10.90 -0.97 3.58
CA LEU A 164 -11.79 -0.29 4.53
C LEU A 164 -13.06 0.20 3.85
N LYS A 165 -12.97 0.77 2.64
CA LYS A 165 -14.16 1.15 1.85
C LYS A 165 -15.10 -0.03 1.59
N ARG A 166 -14.55 -1.23 1.38
CA ARG A 166 -15.34 -2.44 1.10
C ARG A 166 -15.90 -3.10 2.36
N ARG A 167 -15.30 -2.89 3.52
CA ARG A 167 -15.57 -3.66 4.75
C ARG A 167 -16.14 -2.84 5.90
N THR A 168 -16.15 -1.51 5.79
CA THR A 168 -16.61 -0.59 6.85
C THR A 168 -17.49 0.51 6.27
N GLU A 169 -18.43 1.00 7.07
CA GLU A 169 -19.34 2.09 6.66
C GLU A 169 -18.64 3.46 6.61
N SER A 170 -17.72 3.70 7.54
CA SER A 170 -16.90 4.92 7.67
C SER A 170 -15.84 5.05 6.56
N GLY A 171 -15.44 3.94 5.94
CA GLY A 171 -14.45 3.93 4.87
C GLY A 171 -13.05 4.29 5.36
N GLY A 172 -12.22 4.90 4.51
CA GLY A 172 -10.82 5.22 4.86
C GLY A 172 -10.18 6.29 3.98
N TRP A 173 -10.98 7.18 3.39
CA TRP A 173 -10.53 8.08 2.32
C TRP A 173 -9.67 9.26 2.79
N ALA A 174 -9.93 9.81 3.98
CA ALA A 174 -9.25 11.02 4.45
C ALA A 174 -7.71 10.84 4.52
N PRO A 175 -7.17 9.76 5.11
CA PRO A 175 -5.72 9.53 5.10
C PRO A 175 -5.12 9.41 3.71
N LEU A 176 -5.84 8.82 2.74
CA LEU A 176 -5.35 8.67 1.36
C LEU A 176 -5.19 10.03 0.67
N TRP A 177 -6.19 10.90 0.75
CA TRP A 177 -6.10 12.24 0.15
C TRP A 177 -5.01 13.09 0.77
N VAL A 178 -4.85 13.02 2.09
CA VAL A 178 -3.76 13.74 2.77
C VAL A 178 -2.41 13.17 2.40
N TRP A 179 -2.26 11.85 2.27
CA TRP A 179 -1.02 11.24 1.82
C TRP A 179 -0.64 11.67 0.39
N ILE A 180 -1.61 11.69 -0.53
CA ILE A 180 -1.42 12.20 -1.90
C ILE A 180 -0.99 13.67 -1.85
N GLY A 181 -1.73 14.51 -1.13
CA GLY A 181 -1.43 15.93 -1.00
C GLY A 181 -0.05 16.19 -0.41
N ALA A 182 0.32 15.48 0.66
CA ALA A 182 1.62 15.58 1.31
C ALA A 182 2.76 15.13 0.38
N THR A 183 2.57 14.03 -0.36
CA THR A 183 3.57 13.53 -1.33
C THR A 183 3.77 14.53 -2.46
N VAL A 184 2.69 15.01 -3.09
CA VAL A 184 2.74 16.00 -4.17
C VAL A 184 3.38 17.30 -3.69
N LEU A 185 2.95 17.82 -2.54
CA LEU A 185 3.53 19.03 -1.95
C LEU A 185 5.03 18.85 -1.69
N SER A 186 5.44 17.72 -1.14
CA SER A 186 6.87 17.44 -0.88
C SER A 186 7.67 17.37 -2.18
N CYS A 187 7.14 16.73 -3.24
CA CYS A 187 7.77 16.72 -4.56
C CYS A 187 7.95 18.14 -5.11
N VAL A 188 6.93 19.00 -5.01
CA VAL A 188 7.02 20.40 -5.46
C VAL A 188 8.08 21.17 -4.68
N ILE A 189 8.09 21.09 -3.35
CA ILE A 189 9.07 21.78 -2.51
C ILE A 189 10.49 21.31 -2.86
N VAL A 190 10.71 20.00 -2.97
CA VAL A 190 12.02 19.43 -3.36
C VAL A 190 12.43 19.92 -4.75
N THR A 191 11.50 19.99 -5.69
CA THR A 191 11.79 20.43 -7.07
C THR A 191 12.24 21.88 -7.09
N VAL A 192 11.49 22.77 -6.44
CA VAL A 192 11.84 24.20 -6.33
C VAL A 192 13.19 24.38 -5.64
N TRP A 193 13.40 23.66 -4.54
CA TRP A 193 14.68 23.69 -3.83
C TRP A 193 15.84 23.19 -4.71
N MET A 194 15.63 22.11 -5.46
CA MET A 194 16.66 21.53 -6.33
C MET A 194 17.04 22.46 -7.49
N VAL A 195 16.07 23.20 -8.04
CA VAL A 195 16.36 24.28 -9.00
C VAL A 195 17.23 25.36 -8.37
N SER A 196 16.88 25.84 -7.17
CA SER A 196 17.69 26.85 -6.47
C SER A 196 19.10 26.38 -6.11
N ALA A 197 19.24 25.10 -5.74
CA ALA A 197 20.53 24.49 -5.44
C ALA A 197 21.40 24.37 -6.70
N PHE A 198 20.80 24.02 -7.84
CA PHE A 198 21.48 23.96 -9.13
C PHE A 198 21.94 25.34 -9.60
N GLU A 199 21.12 26.38 -9.44
CA GLU A 199 21.50 27.76 -9.77
C GLU A 199 22.69 28.22 -8.92
N ALA A 200 22.66 27.98 -7.60
CA ALA A 200 23.76 28.30 -6.70
C ALA A 200 25.04 27.57 -7.09
N MET A 201 24.92 26.30 -7.48
CA MET A 201 26.03 25.47 -7.96
C MET A 201 26.66 26.03 -9.24
N MET A 202 25.83 26.44 -10.21
CA MET A 202 26.29 27.05 -11.47
C MET A 202 26.98 28.40 -11.22
N ALA A 203 26.44 29.24 -10.34
CA ALA A 203 27.07 30.50 -9.94
C ALA A 203 28.46 30.27 -9.31
N HIS A 204 28.56 29.27 -8.44
CA HIS A 204 29.81 28.88 -7.82
C HIS A 204 30.86 28.43 -8.85
N MET A 205 30.46 27.61 -9.83
CA MET A 205 31.34 27.22 -10.95
C MET A 205 31.89 28.45 -11.69
N MET A 206 31.02 29.38 -12.08
CA MET A 206 31.44 30.58 -12.83
C MET A 206 32.45 31.42 -12.05
N SER A 207 32.29 31.54 -10.73
CA SER A 207 33.22 32.30 -9.87
C SER A 207 34.62 31.70 -9.75
N ILE A 208 34.78 30.39 -9.95
CA ILE A 208 36.10 29.72 -9.91
C ILE A 208 36.91 30.03 -11.18
N TYR A 209 36.23 30.28 -12.32
CA TYR A 209 36.88 30.47 -13.62
C TYR A 209 37.05 31.94 -14.03
N SER A 210 36.50 32.89 -13.27
CA SER A 210 36.68 34.34 -13.45
C SER A 210 37.88 34.86 -12.66
#